data_AF-A0A7I8LBE0-F1
#
_entry.id   AF-A0A7I8LBE0-F1
#
_cell.length_a   1.000
_cell.length_b   1.000
_cell.length_c   1.000
_cell.angle_alpha   90.00
_cell.angle_beta   90.00
_cell.angle_gamma   90.00
#
_symmetry.space_group_name_H-M   'P 1'
#
loop_
_entity.id
_entity.type
_entity.pdbx_description
1 polymer ?
#
loop_
_entity_poly.entity_id
_entity_poly.type
_entity_poly.pdbx_seq_one_letter_code
_entity_poly.pdbx_strand_id
1 'polypeptide(L)'
;MKKRTRRINPWYYEPHVDEILEDGWFRIDYEPAEAITNEKASLEDVYQAFHRIGTRKIQSPRFVNAFQLIAMSNHLDLSGLLEEQKTKLGSRHPMTETIEKIEVAAKDASLSVERTNSSKVKLHAPQKLTRSISQNTVSAEVIEVTPTHCMIEVSRSSSTGEIRSYKEFCRSLSSILK
;
A
#
# COMPACT_ATOMS: atom_id res chain seq x y z
N MET A 1 -56.53 14.29 -16.05
CA MET A 1 -55.31 13.44 -15.86
C MET A 1 -54.47 14.03 -14.73
N LYS A 2 -54.36 13.33 -13.59
CA LYS A 2 -53.55 13.77 -12.42
C LYS A 2 -52.07 13.52 -12.71
N LYS A 3 -51.26 14.58 -12.80
CA LYS A 3 -49.80 14.46 -12.89
C LYS A 3 -49.28 14.01 -11.52
N ARG A 4 -48.67 12.82 -11.46
CA ARG A 4 -47.94 12.32 -10.27
C ARG A 4 -46.65 13.12 -10.13
N THR A 5 -46.60 14.02 -9.15
CA THR A 5 -45.36 14.64 -8.70
C THR A 5 -44.52 13.56 -8.01
N ARG A 6 -43.41 13.15 -8.63
CA ARG A 6 -42.41 12.30 -7.98
C ARG A 6 -41.74 13.15 -6.91
N ARG A 7 -41.92 12.81 -5.64
CA ARG A 7 -41.13 13.37 -4.53
C ARG A 7 -39.71 12.82 -4.67
N ILE A 8 -38.78 13.69 -5.06
CA ILE A 8 -37.34 13.39 -5.08
C ILE A 8 -36.87 13.47 -3.62
N ASN A 9 -36.13 12.47 -3.13
CA ASN A 9 -35.61 12.48 -1.78
C ASN A 9 -34.53 13.58 -1.66
N PRO A 10 -34.64 14.51 -0.70
CA PRO A 10 -33.74 15.67 -0.60
C PRO A 10 -32.30 15.33 -0.18
N TRP A 11 -32.03 14.07 0.14
CA TRP A 11 -30.73 13.57 0.61
C TRP A 11 -29.88 12.91 -0.48
N TYR A 12 -30.39 12.82 -1.71
CA TYR A 12 -29.66 12.25 -2.84
C TYR A 12 -29.56 13.31 -3.94
N TYR A 13 -28.48 14.10 -3.87
CA TYR A 13 -28.02 14.90 -4.99
C TYR A 13 -26.92 14.11 -5.69
N GLU A 14 -27.20 13.71 -6.94
CA GLU A 14 -26.24 13.04 -7.81
C GLU A 14 -25.84 14.07 -8.87
N PRO A 15 -24.68 14.75 -8.69
CA PRO A 15 -24.29 15.83 -9.59
C PRO A 15 -24.04 15.29 -10.99
N HIS A 16 -24.55 16.00 -12.00
CA HIS A 16 -24.25 15.68 -13.39
C HIS A 16 -22.79 16.07 -13.70
N VAL A 17 -22.15 15.38 -14.64
CA VAL A 17 -20.76 15.71 -15.04
C VAL A 17 -20.64 17.17 -15.46
N ASP A 18 -21.64 17.70 -16.17
CA ASP A 18 -21.67 19.10 -16.59
C ASP A 18 -21.67 20.07 -15.39
N GLU A 19 -22.39 19.74 -14.32
CA GLU A 19 -22.44 20.53 -13.09
C GLU A 19 -21.09 20.51 -12.34
N ILE A 20 -20.38 19.37 -12.37
CA ILE A 20 -19.03 19.24 -11.82
C ILE A 20 -18.02 20.07 -12.62
N LEU A 21 -18.11 20.03 -13.96
CA LEU A 21 -17.23 20.78 -14.86
C LEU A 21 -17.40 22.30 -14.73
N GLU A 22 -18.60 22.75 -14.37
CA GLU A 22 -18.90 24.17 -14.12
C GLU A 22 -18.46 24.64 -12.74
N ASP A 23 -18.23 23.72 -11.79
CA ASP A 23 -17.89 24.06 -10.42
C ASP A 23 -16.52 24.75 -10.33
N GLY A 24 -16.48 25.86 -9.59
CA GLY A 24 -15.28 26.65 -9.36
C GLY A 24 -14.15 25.86 -8.72
N TRP A 25 -14.42 24.85 -7.87
CA TRP A 25 -13.34 24.01 -7.31
C TRP A 25 -12.73 23.06 -8.35
N PHE A 26 -13.53 22.60 -9.32
CA PHE A 26 -13.08 21.65 -10.34
C PHE A 26 -12.25 22.33 -11.42
N ARG A 27 -12.45 23.64 -11.64
CA ARG A 27 -11.75 24.42 -12.67
C ARG A 27 -10.36 24.94 -12.25
N ILE A 28 -9.97 24.77 -11.00
CA ILE A 28 -8.64 25.18 -10.53
C ILE A 28 -7.60 24.20 -11.08
N ASP A 29 -6.73 24.68 -11.96
CA ASP A 29 -5.65 23.92 -12.59
C ASP A 29 -6.10 22.67 -13.39
N TYR A 30 -7.38 22.61 -13.77
CA TYR A 30 -7.91 21.55 -14.62
C TYR A 30 -7.65 21.84 -16.10
N GLU A 31 -6.83 20.99 -16.73
CA GLU A 31 -6.67 20.91 -18.18
C GLU A 31 -7.51 19.73 -18.70
N PRO A 32 -8.59 19.99 -19.46
CA PRO A 32 -9.39 18.91 -20.06
C PRO A 32 -8.51 18.04 -20.96
N ALA A 33 -8.61 16.72 -20.81
CA ALA A 33 -7.98 15.82 -21.75
C ALA A 33 -8.57 16.06 -23.16
N GLU A 34 -7.72 16.24 -24.16
CA GLU A 34 -8.17 16.33 -25.55
C GLU A 34 -8.95 15.06 -25.90
N ALA A 35 -10.15 15.24 -26.43
CA ALA A 35 -10.99 14.14 -26.84
C ALA A 35 -10.21 13.30 -27.87
N ILE A 36 -9.88 12.06 -27.52
CA ILE A 36 -9.39 11.08 -28.49
C ILE A 36 -10.57 10.81 -29.41
N THR A 37 -10.63 11.53 -30.54
CA THR A 37 -11.62 11.31 -31.57
C THR A 37 -11.37 9.94 -32.17
N ASN A 38 -12.05 8.92 -31.64
CA ASN A 38 -12.20 7.56 -32.16
C ASN A 38 -11.09 7.13 -33.15
N GLU A 39 -9.93 6.76 -32.63
CA GLU A 39 -9.18 5.69 -33.24
C GLU A 39 -9.38 4.46 -32.37
N LYS A 40 -9.92 3.42 -33.01
CA LYS A 40 -10.27 2.11 -32.44
C LYS A 40 -9.11 1.61 -31.59
N ALA A 41 -9.20 1.80 -30.26
CA ALA A 41 -8.21 1.30 -29.32
C ALA A 41 -8.00 -0.20 -29.59
N SER A 42 -6.85 -0.55 -30.16
CA SER A 42 -6.59 -1.93 -30.54
C SER A 42 -6.25 -2.74 -29.31
N LEU A 43 -6.51 -4.05 -29.35
CA LEU A 43 -6.08 -4.96 -28.28
C LEU A 43 -4.56 -4.83 -28.04
N GLU A 44 -3.80 -4.54 -29.09
CA GLU A 44 -2.35 -4.32 -29.05
C GLU A 44 -1.99 -3.04 -28.28
N ASP A 45 -2.75 -1.95 -28.42
CA ASP A 45 -2.53 -0.71 -27.66
C ASP A 45 -2.77 -0.92 -26.16
N VAL A 46 -3.81 -1.70 -25.83
CA VAL A 46 -4.10 -2.11 -24.45
C VAL A 46 -2.97 -2.99 -23.93
N TYR A 47 -2.53 -3.98 -24.70
CA TYR A 47 -1.45 -4.88 -24.32
C TYR A 47 -0.13 -4.14 -24.12
N GLN A 48 0.19 -3.18 -25.01
CA GLN A 48 1.34 -2.28 -24.89
C GLN A 48 1.23 -1.35 -23.68
N ALA A 49 0.05 -0.80 -23.38
CA ALA A 49 -0.17 0.00 -22.18
C ALA A 49 0.09 -0.82 -20.90
N PHE A 50 -0.42 -2.06 -20.84
CA PHE A 50 -0.14 -2.97 -19.72
C PHE A 50 1.33 -3.42 -19.67
N HIS A 51 1.99 -3.66 -20.82
CA HIS A 51 3.41 -3.99 -20.85
C HIS A 51 4.29 -2.81 -20.42
N ARG A 52 3.93 -1.56 -20.74
CA ARG A 52 4.60 -0.36 -20.22
C ARG A 52 4.48 -0.24 -18.70
N ILE A 53 3.38 -0.73 -18.12
CA ILE A 53 3.21 -0.85 -16.67
C ILE A 53 4.08 -1.98 -16.10
N GLY A 54 4.16 -3.13 -16.76
CA GLY A 54 4.93 -4.30 -16.30
C GLY A 54 6.45 -4.25 -16.52
N THR A 55 6.94 -3.45 -17.50
CA THR A 55 8.37 -3.34 -17.84
C THR A 55 9.09 -2.20 -17.11
N ARG A 56 8.34 -1.25 -16.55
CA ARG A 56 8.88 -0.43 -15.48
C ARG A 56 9.06 -1.37 -14.31
N LYS A 57 10.30 -1.72 -13.98
CA LYS A 57 10.63 -2.02 -12.58
C LYS A 57 10.07 -0.84 -11.82
N ILE A 58 8.91 -1.01 -11.20
CA ILE A 58 8.36 -0.07 -10.25
C ILE A 58 9.41 -0.12 -9.14
N GLN A 59 10.43 0.74 -9.25
CA GLN A 59 11.17 1.16 -8.07
C GLN A 59 10.06 1.58 -7.13
N SER A 60 9.94 0.92 -5.98
CA SER A 60 8.87 1.22 -5.03
C SER A 60 8.86 2.73 -4.87
N PRO A 61 7.82 3.42 -5.37
CA PRO A 61 7.87 4.85 -5.47
C PRO A 61 8.01 5.37 -4.05
N ARG A 62 8.93 6.32 -3.84
CA ARG A 62 9.14 6.92 -2.51
C ARG A 62 7.80 7.28 -1.89
N PHE A 63 6.90 7.82 -2.71
CA PHE A 63 5.53 8.20 -2.36
C PHE A 63 4.48 7.31 -3.03
N VAL A 64 3.43 6.98 -2.29
CA VAL A 64 2.27 6.24 -2.80
C VAL A 64 1.03 7.14 -2.80
N ASN A 65 0.34 7.18 -3.95
CA ASN A 65 -0.87 7.98 -4.11
C ASN A 65 -2.10 7.31 -3.46
N ALA A 66 -3.22 8.05 -3.38
CA ALA A 66 -4.45 7.55 -2.75
C ALA A 66 -5.00 6.27 -3.39
N PHE A 67 -5.02 6.17 -4.72
CA PHE A 67 -5.50 4.97 -5.43
C PHE A 67 -4.62 3.75 -5.17
N GLN A 68 -3.30 3.95 -5.15
CA GLN A 68 -2.35 2.90 -4.82
C GLN A 68 -2.53 2.45 -3.36
N LEU A 69 -2.74 3.35 -2.41
CA LEU A 69 -3.05 2.99 -1.02
C LEU A 69 -4.36 2.19 -0.90
N ILE A 70 -5.40 2.59 -1.63
CA ILE A 70 -6.66 1.85 -1.66
C ILE A 70 -6.44 0.44 -2.20
N ALA A 71 -5.70 0.30 -3.30
CA ALA A 71 -5.35 -0.99 -3.89
C ALA A 71 -4.55 -1.88 -2.92
N MET A 72 -3.77 -1.26 -2.02
CA MET A 72 -3.04 -1.94 -0.94
C MET A 72 -3.91 -2.25 0.28
N SER A 73 -5.21 -1.93 0.30
CA SER A 73 -6.06 -2.24 1.45
C SER A 73 -6.23 -3.76 1.64
N ASN A 74 -6.38 -4.20 2.90
CA ASN A 74 -6.53 -5.63 3.21
C ASN A 74 -7.79 -6.27 2.61
N HIS A 75 -8.80 -5.48 2.23
CA HIS A 75 -10.03 -5.98 1.61
C HIS A 75 -9.87 -6.31 0.12
N LEU A 76 -8.86 -5.73 -0.53
CA LEU A 76 -8.52 -5.97 -1.94
C LEU A 76 -7.30 -6.88 -2.09
N ASP A 77 -6.68 -7.27 -0.97
CA ASP A 77 -5.47 -8.09 -0.93
C ASP A 77 -5.81 -9.58 -0.80
N LEU A 78 -5.54 -10.34 -1.86
CA LEU A 78 -5.79 -11.78 -1.94
C LEU A 78 -4.59 -12.63 -1.50
N SER A 79 -3.48 -12.01 -1.05
CA SER A 79 -2.25 -12.73 -0.67
C SER A 79 -2.46 -13.75 0.47
N GLY A 80 -3.48 -13.54 1.31
CA GLY A 80 -3.88 -14.51 2.34
C GLY A 80 -4.30 -15.89 1.79
N LEU A 81 -4.68 -15.98 0.50
CA LEU A 81 -4.95 -17.26 -0.17
C LEU A 81 -3.67 -18.01 -0.56
N LEU A 82 -2.52 -17.33 -0.55
CA LEU A 82 -1.22 -17.83 -1.03
C LEU A 82 -0.24 -18.13 0.11
N GLU A 83 -0.73 -18.30 1.34
CA GLU A 83 0.08 -18.49 2.57
C GLU A 83 1.06 -17.34 2.88
N GLU A 84 0.95 -16.21 2.17
CA GLU A 84 1.73 -15.01 2.44
C GLU A 84 1.00 -14.17 3.49
N GLN A 85 1.63 -13.96 4.65
CA GLN A 85 1.05 -13.11 5.69
C GLN A 85 1.67 -11.71 5.61
N LYS A 86 0.81 -10.72 5.42
CA LYS A 86 1.15 -9.28 5.43
C LYS A 86 0.44 -8.57 6.57
N THR A 87 1.08 -7.57 7.16
CA THR A 87 0.49 -6.66 8.13
C THR A 87 0.92 -5.24 7.80
N LYS A 88 -0.06 -4.37 7.64
CA LYS A 88 0.15 -2.96 7.29
C LYS A 88 -0.10 -2.10 8.51
N LEU A 89 0.85 -1.24 8.85
CA LEU A 89 0.80 -0.33 10.00
C LEU A 89 0.99 1.11 9.51
N GLY A 90 0.30 2.06 10.13
CA GLY A 90 0.52 3.49 9.89
C GLY A 90 1.54 4.08 10.86
N SER A 91 2.35 5.01 10.39
CA SER A 91 3.29 5.82 11.16
C SER A 91 3.02 7.30 10.90
N ARG A 92 3.04 8.12 11.97
CA ARG A 92 2.99 9.59 11.90
C ARG A 92 4.38 10.22 11.92
N HIS A 93 5.39 9.44 11.55
CA HIS A 93 6.77 9.84 11.51
C HIS A 93 7.30 9.82 10.08
N PRO A 94 8.31 10.65 9.76
CA PRO A 94 9.05 10.54 8.52
C PRO A 94 9.70 9.16 8.35
N MET A 95 10.09 8.84 7.12
CA MET A 95 10.67 7.53 6.78
C MET A 95 11.90 7.19 7.63
N THR A 96 12.80 8.16 7.84
CA THR A 96 14.05 7.96 8.60
C THR A 96 13.77 7.52 10.03
N GLU A 97 12.92 8.28 10.73
CA GLU A 97 12.52 7.97 12.11
C GLU A 97 11.72 6.66 12.17
N THR A 98 10.87 6.39 11.18
CA THR A 98 10.13 5.13 11.08
C THR A 98 11.08 3.92 10.97
N ILE A 99 12.17 4.03 10.19
CA ILE A 99 13.18 2.97 10.08
C ILE A 99 13.92 2.77 11.40
N GLU A 100 14.28 3.85 12.11
CA GLU A 100 14.91 3.74 13.44
C GLU A 100 13.97 3.02 14.43
N LYS A 101 12.67 3.34 14.41
CA LYS A 101 11.66 2.65 15.21
C LYS A 101 11.51 1.18 14.85
N ILE A 102 11.65 0.81 13.57
CA ILE A 102 11.71 -0.59 13.13
C ILE A 102 12.92 -1.30 13.75
N GLU A 103 14.09 -0.66 13.78
CA GLU A 103 15.30 -1.24 14.38
C GLU A 103 15.16 -1.45 15.89
N VAL A 104 14.50 -0.52 16.59
CA VAL A 104 14.17 -0.68 18.02
C VAL A 104 13.22 -1.85 18.23
N ALA A 105 12.12 -1.91 17.47
CA ALA A 105 11.15 -3.00 17.57
C ALA A 105 11.75 -4.37 17.24
N ALA A 106 12.69 -4.43 16.30
CA ALA A 106 13.39 -5.65 15.95
C ALA A 106 14.27 -6.14 17.12
N LYS A 107 14.98 -5.23 17.79
CA LYS A 107 15.79 -5.57 18.98
C LYS A 107 14.91 -6.10 20.12
N ASP A 108 13.77 -5.47 20.37
CA ASP A 108 12.80 -5.94 21.37
C ASP A 108 12.29 -7.36 21.06
N ALA A 109 12.11 -7.68 19.78
CA ALA A 109 11.71 -8.99 19.29
C ALA A 109 12.88 -9.98 19.13
N SER A 110 14.09 -9.63 19.57
CA SER A 110 15.31 -10.43 19.44
C SER A 110 15.66 -10.81 17.99
N LEU A 111 15.30 -9.96 17.03
CA LEU A 111 15.59 -10.10 15.60
C LEU A 111 16.82 -9.25 15.22
N SER A 112 17.63 -9.75 14.30
CA SER A 112 18.67 -8.95 13.66
C SER A 112 18.12 -8.25 12.42
N VAL A 113 18.70 -7.09 12.10
CA VAL A 113 18.24 -6.17 11.07
C VAL A 113 19.28 -6.12 9.96
N GLU A 114 18.85 -6.31 8.72
CA GLU A 114 19.64 -6.10 7.50
C GLU A 114 18.92 -5.07 6.63
N ARG A 115 19.48 -3.85 6.50
CA ARG A 115 18.95 -2.86 5.56
C ARG A 115 19.27 -3.32 4.13
N THR A 116 18.23 -3.57 3.34
CA THR A 116 18.37 -3.97 1.93
C THR A 116 18.43 -2.75 1.01
N ASN A 117 17.69 -1.70 1.32
CA ASN A 117 17.74 -0.41 0.62
C ASN A 117 17.31 0.74 1.56
N SER A 118 17.10 1.94 1.03
CA SER A 118 16.74 3.13 1.83
C SER A 118 15.39 3.05 2.53
N SER A 119 14.48 2.17 2.09
CA SER A 119 13.11 2.05 2.61
C SER A 119 12.74 0.64 3.07
N LYS A 120 13.59 -0.36 2.83
CA LYS A 120 13.31 -1.78 3.08
C LYS A 120 14.37 -2.42 3.95
N VAL A 121 13.87 -3.17 4.92
CA VAL A 121 14.63 -3.87 5.95
C VAL A 121 14.24 -5.35 5.95
N LYS A 122 15.22 -6.24 6.04
CA LYS A 122 15.01 -7.66 6.31
C LYS A 122 15.34 -7.95 7.76
N LEU A 123 14.54 -8.81 8.37
CA LEU A 123 14.65 -9.23 9.74
C LEU A 123 14.93 -10.71 9.78
N HIS A 124 15.98 -11.08 10.52
CA HIS A 124 16.41 -12.46 10.65
C HIS A 124 16.28 -12.92 12.11
N ALA A 125 15.75 -14.13 12.30
CA ALA A 125 15.77 -14.78 13.59
C ALA A 125 17.22 -15.17 13.96
N PRO A 126 17.57 -15.16 15.25
CA PRO A 126 18.90 -15.57 15.69
C PRO A 126 19.12 -17.05 15.35
N GLN A 127 20.26 -17.33 14.71
CA GLN A 127 20.62 -18.69 14.28
C GLN A 127 20.81 -19.58 15.51
N LYS A 128 19.87 -20.49 15.78
CA LYS A 128 20.07 -21.55 16.77
C LYS A 128 21.03 -22.60 16.17
N LEU A 129 22.01 -23.05 16.96
CA LEU A 129 23.08 -24.01 16.60
C LEU A 129 22.60 -25.42 16.17
N THR A 130 21.31 -25.63 15.98
CA THR A 130 20.70 -26.92 15.64
C THR A 130 20.31 -26.97 14.16
N ARG A 131 20.72 -28.06 13.50
CA ARG A 131 20.79 -28.34 12.05
C ARG A 131 19.48 -28.30 11.23
N SER A 132 18.57 -27.37 11.49
CA SER A 132 17.38 -27.14 10.66
C SER A 132 17.24 -25.64 10.38
N ILE A 133 17.76 -25.23 9.23
CA ILE A 133 17.66 -23.88 8.70
C ILE A 133 16.26 -23.78 8.07
N SER A 134 15.26 -23.37 8.86
CA SER A 134 14.08 -22.73 8.29
C SER A 134 14.39 -21.23 8.25
N GLN A 135 14.66 -20.70 7.06
CA GLN A 135 14.91 -19.27 6.84
C GLN A 135 13.59 -18.51 6.95
N ASN A 136 13.03 -18.41 8.16
CA ASN A 136 11.84 -17.59 8.35
C ASN A 136 12.26 -16.11 8.31
N THR A 137 12.24 -15.56 7.10
CA THR A 137 12.65 -14.17 6.84
C THR A 137 11.42 -13.30 6.93
N VAL A 138 11.43 -12.37 7.88
CA VAL A 138 10.42 -11.30 7.95
C VAL A 138 11.00 -10.10 7.20
N SER A 139 10.20 -9.40 6.42
CA SER A 139 10.62 -8.15 5.78
C SER A 139 9.69 -7.01 6.16
N ALA A 140 10.25 -5.82 6.31
CA ALA A 140 9.52 -4.60 6.59
C ALA A 140 9.89 -3.57 5.52
N GLU A 141 8.90 -3.09 4.78
CA GLU A 141 9.05 -2.05 3.77
C GLU A 141 8.28 -0.80 4.21
N VAL A 142 8.99 0.32 4.26
CA VAL A 142 8.44 1.64 4.59
C VAL A 142 8.09 2.35 3.30
N ILE A 143 6.87 2.86 3.25
CA ILE A 143 6.29 3.48 2.08
C ILE A 143 5.81 4.87 2.50
N GLU A 144 6.32 5.92 1.88
CA GLU A 144 5.91 7.27 2.21
C GLU A 144 4.53 7.54 1.61
N VAL A 145 3.64 8.11 2.43
CA VAL A 145 2.32 8.59 2.00
C VAL A 145 2.31 10.10 1.93
N THR A 146 2.93 10.73 2.93
CA THR A 146 3.24 12.16 2.99
C THR A 146 4.61 12.34 3.63
N PRO A 147 5.24 13.53 3.56
CA PRO A 147 6.54 13.78 4.20
C PRO A 147 6.61 13.45 5.71
N THR A 148 5.45 13.39 6.38
CA THR A 148 5.33 13.10 7.82
C THR A 148 4.53 11.83 8.12
N HIS A 149 4.05 11.10 7.10
CA HIS A 149 3.27 9.88 7.31
C HIS A 149 3.76 8.77 6.40
N CYS A 150 4.04 7.62 7.00
CA CYS A 150 4.45 6.42 6.29
C CYS A 150 3.51 5.26 6.59
N MET A 151 3.40 4.33 5.63
CA MET A 151 2.87 3.00 5.85
C MET A 151 4.03 2.02 5.93
N ILE A 152 4.00 1.12 6.90
CA ILE A 152 4.92 -0.01 6.99
C ILE A 152 4.18 -1.26 6.57
N GLU A 153 4.63 -1.91 5.51
CA GLU A 153 4.20 -3.26 5.14
C GLU A 153 5.20 -4.27 5.72
N VAL A 154 4.73 -5.07 6.68
CA VAL A 154 5.49 -6.20 7.22
C VAL A 154 5.00 -7.46 6.53
N SER A 155 5.89 -8.17 5.84
CA SER A 155 5.57 -9.43 5.16
C SER A 155 6.44 -10.56 5.68
N ARG A 156 5.90 -11.78 5.62
CA ARG A 156 6.68 -12.99 5.87
C ARG A 156 6.39 -14.03 4.81
N SER A 157 7.43 -14.77 4.44
CA SER A 157 7.34 -15.90 3.51
C SER A 157 7.69 -17.17 4.29
N SER A 158 6.71 -17.87 4.86
CA SER A 158 6.94 -19.23 5.39
C SER A 158 5.63 -19.97 5.70
N SER A 159 5.57 -21.21 5.23
CA SER A 159 4.49 -22.18 5.43
C SER A 159 4.59 -22.94 6.76
N THR A 160 5.75 -23.02 7.41
CA THR A 160 5.88 -23.82 8.65
C THR A 160 7.08 -23.38 9.50
N GLY A 161 6.84 -22.58 10.55
CA GLY A 161 7.80 -22.44 11.67
C GLY A 161 8.00 -21.02 12.18
N GLU A 162 7.56 -20.78 13.42
CA GLU A 162 7.75 -19.58 14.27
C GLU A 162 6.99 -18.29 13.87
N ILE A 163 5.66 -18.37 13.94
CA ILE A 163 4.72 -17.21 13.91
C ILE A 163 4.96 -16.22 15.07
N ARG A 164 5.64 -16.65 16.14
CA ARG A 164 5.78 -15.90 17.40
C ARG A 164 6.57 -14.61 17.23
N SER A 165 7.77 -14.67 16.66
CA SER A 165 8.66 -13.51 16.49
C SER A 165 8.04 -12.45 15.59
N TYR A 166 7.32 -12.87 14.54
CA TYR A 166 6.53 -11.97 13.70
C TYR A 166 5.46 -11.22 14.50
N LYS A 167 4.68 -11.93 15.32
CA LYS A 167 3.62 -11.30 16.14
C LYS A 167 4.20 -10.39 17.22
N GLU A 168 5.30 -10.78 17.85
CA GLU A 168 6.00 -9.97 18.86
C GLU A 168 6.58 -8.70 18.23
N PHE A 169 7.22 -8.82 17.06
CA PHE A 169 7.70 -7.68 16.29
C PHE A 169 6.57 -6.73 15.89
N CYS A 170 5.49 -7.22 15.28
CA CYS A 170 4.36 -6.38 14.90
C CYS A 170 3.71 -5.68 16.11
N ARG A 171 3.68 -6.34 17.28
CA ARG A 171 3.18 -5.76 18.52
C ARG A 171 4.10 -4.65 19.06
N SER A 172 5.40 -4.90 19.15
CA SER A 172 6.37 -3.89 19.59
C SER A 172 6.34 -2.69 18.65
N LEU A 173 6.41 -2.95 17.33
CA LEU A 173 6.37 -1.90 16.31
C LEU A 173 5.10 -1.06 16.42
N SER A 174 3.92 -1.69 16.50
CA SER A 174 2.65 -0.96 16.67
C SER A 174 2.58 -0.13 17.95
N SER A 175 3.36 -0.46 18.98
CA SER A 175 3.44 0.34 20.21
C SER A 175 4.35 1.56 20.05
N ILE A 176 5.44 1.42 19.29
CA ILE A 176 6.46 2.45 19.09
C ILE A 176 6.04 3.49 18.03
N LEU A 177 5.17 3.10 17.09
CA LEU A 177 4.67 3.96 16.01
C LEU A 177 3.52 4.89 16.40
N LYS A 178 2.97 4.75 17.62
CA LYS A 178 1.89 5.61 18.13
C LYS A 178 2.36 7.00 18.52
#